data_AF-A0A533XHY6-F1
#
_entry.id   AF-A0A533XHY6-F1
#
_cell.length_a   1.000
_cell.length_b   1.000
_cell.length_c   1.000
_cell.angle_alpha   90.00
_cell.angle_beta   90.00
_cell.angle_gamma   90.00
#
_symmetry.space_group_name_H-M   'P 1'
#
loop_
_entity.id
_entity.type
_entity.pdbx_description
1 polymer ?
#
loop_
_entity_poly.entity_id
_entity_poly.type
_entity_poly.pdbx_seq_one_letter_code
_entity_poly.pdbx_strand_id
1 'polypeptide(L)'
;MRAVVFEDDLCERFAPLTLTRHVSQLVWGTRTIWQSLQRLTKEELVPSGRNYLADVTRERLHVEYNPEVEEEVLLVNGRVRPDVQFERVLRSEPKSAVLFKDRLVMARVTKQQFATVVGETGLVTPRAVARLAKELGTSEGHEATLFENIWEIVQSNG
;
A
#
# COMPACT_ATOMS: atom_id res chain seq x y z
N MET A 1 -2.21 -11.42 -12.37
CA MET A 1 -1.65 -10.89 -11.12
C MET A 1 -2.20 -9.49 -10.86
N ARG A 2 -2.85 -9.33 -9.70
CA ARG A 2 -3.41 -8.07 -9.22
C ARG A 2 -2.45 -7.47 -8.20
N ALA A 3 -2.46 -6.14 -8.08
CA ALA A 3 -1.75 -5.43 -7.03
C ALA A 3 -2.76 -4.87 -6.02
N VAL A 4 -2.67 -5.33 -4.78
CA VAL A 4 -3.50 -4.84 -3.67
C VAL A 4 -2.79 -3.68 -2.98
N VAL A 5 -3.39 -2.50 -3.05
CA VAL A 5 -2.90 -1.29 -2.38
C VAL A 5 -3.53 -1.22 -0.98
N PHE A 6 -2.75 -1.58 0.05
CA PHE A 6 -3.27 -1.75 1.41
C PHE A 6 -3.09 -0.51 2.31
N GLU A 7 -3.92 -0.37 3.34
CA GLU A 7 -3.69 0.55 4.47
C GLU A 7 -3.00 -0.15 5.65
N ASP A 8 -2.15 0.58 6.35
CA ASP A 8 -1.62 0.19 7.66
C ASP A 8 -2.16 1.09 8.78
N ASP A 9 -1.80 0.76 10.02
CA ASP A 9 -2.17 1.51 11.22
C ASP A 9 -1.77 2.99 11.15
N LEU A 10 -0.70 3.34 10.42
CA LEU A 10 -0.23 4.72 10.31
C LEU A 10 -1.03 5.59 9.33
N CYS A 11 -2.06 5.04 8.68
CA CYS A 11 -3.01 5.83 7.88
C CYS A 11 -3.71 6.94 8.71
N GLU A 12 -3.80 6.79 10.03
CA GLU A 12 -4.36 7.78 10.95
C GLU A 12 -3.54 9.07 11.06
N ARG A 13 -2.22 9.00 10.78
CA ARG A 13 -1.32 10.18 10.78
C ARG A 13 -1.62 11.18 9.68
N PHE A 14 -2.51 10.80 8.76
CA PHE A 14 -2.98 11.61 7.65
C PHE A 14 -4.40 12.13 7.88
N ALA A 15 -4.95 11.93 9.08
CA ALA A 15 -6.18 12.59 9.49
C ALA A 15 -6.01 14.13 9.45
N PRO A 16 -7.08 14.89 9.12
CA PRO A 16 -8.43 14.42 8.85
C PRO A 16 -8.64 13.91 7.41
N LEU A 17 -7.63 14.01 6.54
CA LEU A 17 -7.79 13.73 5.12
C LEU A 17 -8.16 12.26 4.85
N THR A 18 -7.69 11.32 5.66
CA THR A 18 -7.98 9.88 5.53
C THR A 18 -9.26 9.43 6.23
N LEU A 19 -10.05 10.33 6.83
CA LEU A 19 -11.33 9.96 7.46
C LEU A 19 -12.41 9.59 6.43
N THR A 20 -12.34 10.14 5.22
CA THR A 20 -13.34 9.97 4.15
C THR A 20 -12.78 9.37 2.87
N ARG A 21 -11.57 8.81 2.94
CA ARG A 21 -10.88 8.17 1.81
C ARG A 21 -9.78 7.24 2.26
N HIS A 22 -9.49 6.29 1.39
CA HIS A 22 -8.29 5.46 1.47
C HIS A 22 -7.03 6.33 1.34
N VAL A 23 -5.96 6.02 2.07
CA VAL A 23 -4.72 6.83 2.10
C VAL A 23 -4.05 7.00 0.73
N SER A 24 -4.17 6.02 -0.16
CA SER A 24 -3.67 6.15 -1.54
C SER A 24 -4.42 7.20 -2.39
N GLN A 25 -5.59 7.68 -1.94
CA GLN A 25 -6.32 8.76 -2.61
C GLN A 25 -5.85 10.16 -2.19
N LEU A 26 -4.81 10.27 -1.35
CA LEU A 26 -4.22 11.56 -1.03
C LEU A 26 -3.49 12.15 -2.24
N VAL A 27 -3.64 13.46 -2.43
CA VAL A 27 -3.03 14.22 -3.53
C VAL A 27 -1.57 14.51 -3.21
N TRP A 28 -0.70 14.14 -4.14
CA TRP A 28 0.73 14.38 -4.16
C TRP A 28 1.13 14.92 -5.54
N GLY A 29 1.61 16.17 -5.56
CA GLY A 29 1.81 16.97 -6.77
C GLY A 29 0.48 17.22 -7.47
N THR A 30 0.39 16.81 -8.73
CA THR A 30 -0.80 16.94 -9.58
C THR A 30 -1.66 15.67 -9.65
N ARG A 31 -1.29 14.63 -8.89
CA ARG A 31 -1.95 13.31 -8.92
C ARG A 31 -2.24 12.81 -7.52
N THR A 32 -3.02 11.76 -7.39
CA THR A 32 -3.04 10.96 -6.16
C THR A 32 -1.92 9.93 -6.14
N ILE A 33 -1.58 9.40 -4.96
CA ILE A 33 -0.65 8.25 -4.84
C ILE A 33 -1.16 7.08 -5.70
N TRP A 34 -2.47 6.81 -5.66
CA TRP A 34 -3.17 5.83 -6.49
C TRP A 34 -2.92 6.03 -7.98
N GLN A 35 -3.16 7.24 -8.49
CA GLN A 35 -2.95 7.56 -9.90
C GLN A 35 -1.48 7.41 -10.32
N SER A 36 -0.55 7.75 -9.42
CA SER A 36 0.87 7.54 -9.68
C SER A 36 1.22 6.05 -9.74
N LEU A 37 0.70 5.23 -8.83
CA LEU A 37 0.87 3.77 -8.88
C LEU A 37 0.29 3.16 -10.15
N GLN A 38 -0.90 3.58 -10.60
CA GLN A 38 -1.51 3.10 -11.85
C GLN A 38 -0.63 3.34 -13.08
N ARG A 39 0.25 4.34 -13.05
CA ARG A 39 1.19 4.61 -14.16
C ARG A 39 2.47 3.79 -14.05
N LEU A 40 2.86 3.38 -12.85
CA LEU A 40 4.10 2.65 -12.60
C LEU A 40 3.94 1.14 -12.83
N THR A 41 2.75 0.58 -12.56
CA THR A 41 2.46 -0.83 -12.81
C THR A 41 1.46 -1.02 -13.96
N LYS A 42 1.56 -2.18 -14.62
CA LYS A 42 0.54 -2.66 -15.57
C LYS A 42 -0.50 -3.57 -14.90
N GLU A 43 -0.30 -3.90 -13.64
CA GLU A 43 -1.21 -4.75 -12.87
C GLU A 43 -2.49 -4.00 -12.55
N GLU A 44 -3.59 -4.74 -12.49
CA GLU A 44 -4.85 -4.21 -11.98
C GLU A 44 -4.69 -3.84 -10.50
N LEU A 45 -4.83 -2.55 -10.20
CA LEU A 45 -4.80 -2.08 -8.82
C LEU A 45 -6.15 -2.26 -8.14
N VAL A 46 -6.12 -2.73 -6.91
CA VAL A 46 -7.31 -2.79 -6.04
C VAL A 46 -6.98 -2.32 -4.62
N PRO A 47 -7.76 -1.38 -4.05
CA PRO A 47 -7.56 -0.93 -2.67
C PRO A 47 -8.01 -1.98 -1.64
N SER A 48 -7.30 -2.02 -0.51
CA SER A 48 -7.71 -2.74 0.69
C SER A 48 -7.42 -1.94 1.94
N GLY A 49 -8.35 -1.89 2.89
CA GLY A 49 -8.22 -1.07 4.08
C GLY A 49 -9.46 -1.12 4.96
N ARG A 50 -9.69 -0.02 5.67
CA ARG A 50 -10.79 0.10 6.65
C ARG A 50 -12.15 -0.14 5.99
N ASN A 51 -12.91 -1.11 6.51
CA ASN A 51 -14.19 -1.55 5.94
C ASN A 51 -15.21 -0.41 5.72
N TYR A 52 -15.28 0.59 6.60
CA TYR A 52 -16.24 1.68 6.46
C TYR A 52 -15.96 2.61 5.26
N LEU A 53 -14.78 2.53 4.65
CA LEU A 53 -14.43 3.29 3.45
C LEU A 53 -14.83 2.59 2.16
N ALA A 54 -15.35 1.36 2.23
CA ALA A 54 -15.60 0.53 1.05
C ALA A 54 -16.49 1.23 0.02
N ASP A 55 -17.66 1.72 0.45
CA ASP A 55 -18.64 2.31 -0.47
C ASP A 55 -18.10 3.60 -1.11
N VAL A 56 -17.56 4.52 -0.31
CA VAL A 56 -16.98 5.78 -0.80
C VAL A 56 -15.78 5.54 -1.70
N THR A 57 -14.99 4.50 -1.44
CA THR A 57 -13.80 4.18 -2.25
C THR A 57 -14.20 3.55 -3.58
N ARG A 58 -15.16 2.63 -3.59
CA ARG A 58 -15.71 2.02 -4.83
C ARG A 58 -16.34 3.06 -5.73
N GLU A 59 -17.11 4.00 -5.16
CA GLU A 59 -17.72 5.11 -5.92
C GLU A 59 -16.67 5.97 -6.62
N ARG A 60 -15.54 6.25 -5.94
CA ARG A 60 -14.49 7.15 -6.47
C ARG A 60 -13.53 6.49 -7.44
N LEU A 61 -13.15 5.23 -7.20
CA LEU A 61 -12.14 4.54 -7.99
C LEU A 61 -12.74 3.61 -9.06
N HIS A 62 -14.02 3.29 -8.96
CA HIS A 62 -14.72 2.34 -9.85
C HIS A 62 -14.02 0.98 -9.94
N VAL A 63 -13.42 0.53 -8.84
CA VAL A 63 -12.79 -0.78 -8.68
C VAL A 63 -13.31 -1.49 -7.43
N GLU A 64 -13.05 -2.79 -7.33
CA GLU A 64 -13.31 -3.57 -6.13
C GLU A 64 -12.58 -2.99 -4.90
N TYR A 65 -13.11 -3.20 -3.69
CA TYR A 65 -12.49 -2.79 -2.43
C TYR A 65 -12.53 -3.94 -1.43
N ASN A 66 -11.40 -4.19 -0.76
CA ASN A 66 -11.17 -5.39 0.05
C ASN A 66 -11.42 -6.67 -0.75
N PRO A 67 -10.62 -6.91 -1.81
CA PRO A 67 -10.82 -8.04 -2.71
C PRO A 67 -10.53 -9.37 -2.01
N GLU A 68 -11.23 -10.41 -2.43
CA GLU A 68 -10.80 -11.77 -2.14
C GLU A 68 -9.58 -12.13 -3.03
N VAL A 69 -8.58 -12.75 -2.41
CA VAL A 69 -7.35 -13.16 -3.09
C VAL A 69 -7.39 -14.66 -3.33
N GLU A 70 -7.41 -15.05 -4.60
CA GLU A 70 -7.43 -16.46 -5.02
C GLU A 70 -6.04 -16.98 -5.44
N GLU A 71 -5.20 -16.09 -5.96
CA GLU A 71 -3.86 -16.38 -6.48
C GLU A 71 -2.77 -15.55 -5.75
N GLU A 72 -1.54 -15.60 -6.25
CA GLU A 72 -0.48 -14.70 -5.79
C GLU A 72 -0.81 -13.26 -6.18
N VAL A 73 -0.58 -12.31 -5.26
CA VAL A 73 -0.81 -10.88 -5.48
C VAL A 73 0.38 -10.06 -5.02
N LEU A 74 0.54 -8.89 -5.61
CA LEU A 74 1.47 -7.88 -5.13
C LEU A 74 0.80 -7.00 -4.08
N LEU A 75 1.27 -7.03 -2.84
CA LEU A 75 0.93 -6.02 -1.83
C LEU A 75 1.78 -4.77 -2.04
N VAL A 76 1.13 -3.61 -2.01
CA VAL A 76 1.79 -2.29 -2.03
C VAL A 76 1.16 -1.40 -0.96
N ASN A 77 1.97 -0.72 -0.15
CA ASN A 77 1.47 0.18 0.88
C ASN A 77 0.83 1.43 0.25
N GLY A 78 -0.35 1.84 0.70
CA GLY A 78 -1.03 3.04 0.22
C GLY A 78 -0.32 4.35 0.54
N ARG A 79 0.69 4.33 1.41
CA ARG A 79 1.53 5.48 1.80
C ARG A 79 2.84 5.56 1.02
N VAL A 80 3.07 4.69 0.03
CA VAL A 80 4.29 4.75 -0.78
C VAL A 80 4.50 6.12 -1.40
N ARG A 81 5.77 6.50 -1.50
CA ARG A 81 6.26 7.60 -2.31
C ARG A 81 6.69 7.04 -3.66
N PRO A 82 5.89 7.23 -4.74
CA PRO A 82 6.18 6.70 -6.06
C PRO A 82 7.32 7.48 -6.74
N ASP A 83 8.56 7.18 -6.39
CA ASP A 83 9.77 7.76 -7.00
C ASP A 83 10.47 6.78 -7.97
N VAL A 84 11.59 7.22 -8.54
CA VAL A 84 12.38 6.42 -9.50
C VAL A 84 12.95 5.15 -8.86
N GLN A 85 13.26 5.17 -7.56
CA GLN A 85 13.79 4.01 -6.86
C GLN A 85 12.68 3.00 -6.59
N PHE A 86 11.51 3.45 -6.16
CA PHE A 86 10.31 2.62 -6.02
C PHE A 86 9.92 2.00 -7.36
N GLU A 87 9.95 2.76 -8.47
CA GLU A 87 9.70 2.21 -9.80
C GLU A 87 10.67 1.07 -10.15
N ARG A 88 11.96 1.22 -9.84
CA ARG A 88 12.95 0.15 -10.07
C ARG A 88 12.63 -1.08 -9.24
N VAL A 89 12.31 -0.91 -7.95
CA VAL A 89 11.96 -2.01 -7.05
C VAL A 89 10.68 -2.72 -7.53
N LEU A 90 9.68 -1.95 -7.96
CA LEU A 90 8.42 -2.48 -8.49
C LEU A 90 8.64 -3.32 -9.75
N ARG A 91 9.63 -2.97 -10.58
CA ARG A 91 9.98 -3.69 -11.81
C ARG A 91 10.95 -4.86 -11.59
N SER A 92 11.81 -4.78 -10.57
CA SER A 92 12.72 -5.86 -10.21
C SER A 92 11.94 -6.93 -9.44
N GLU A 93 11.51 -7.99 -10.11
CA GLU A 93 10.69 -9.07 -9.55
C GLU A 93 11.03 -9.39 -8.07
N PRO A 94 10.16 -9.06 -7.11
CA PRO A 94 10.45 -9.32 -5.71
C PRO A 94 10.08 -10.77 -5.38
N LYS A 95 11.07 -11.58 -5.00
CA LYS A 95 10.86 -12.80 -4.21
C LYS A 95 10.82 -12.51 -2.70
N SER A 96 11.04 -11.26 -2.31
CA SER A 96 11.23 -10.79 -0.93
C SER A 96 10.29 -9.65 -0.55
N ALA A 97 10.01 -9.50 0.74
CA ALA A 97 9.32 -8.34 1.28
C ALA A 97 10.28 -7.14 1.39
N VAL A 98 9.81 -5.96 0.98
CA VAL A 98 10.53 -4.70 1.16
C VAL A 98 9.99 -4.01 2.40
N LEU A 99 10.85 -3.77 3.38
CA LEU A 99 10.48 -3.13 4.66
C LEU A 99 11.14 -1.76 4.78
N PHE A 100 10.45 -0.79 5.35
CA PHE A 100 11.02 0.49 5.74
C PHE A 100 10.57 0.82 7.15
N LYS A 101 11.50 0.95 8.10
CA LYS A 101 11.21 1.21 9.53
C LYS A 101 10.15 0.24 10.09
N ASP A 102 10.35 -1.06 9.89
CA ASP A 102 9.44 -2.14 10.27
C ASP A 102 8.04 -2.10 9.62
N ARG A 103 7.84 -1.27 8.58
CA ARG A 103 6.61 -1.20 7.80
C ARG A 103 6.78 -1.88 6.46
N LEU A 104 5.78 -2.66 6.07
CA LEU A 104 5.76 -3.26 4.75
C LEU A 104 5.58 -2.15 3.70
N VAL A 105 6.51 -2.06 2.77
CA VAL A 105 6.40 -1.22 1.58
C VAL A 105 5.69 -1.99 0.48
N MET A 106 6.20 -3.18 0.17
CA MET A 106 5.63 -4.07 -0.82
C MET A 106 6.10 -5.52 -0.60
N ALA A 107 5.28 -6.48 -0.99
CA ALA A 107 5.65 -7.89 -1.00
C ALA A 107 4.77 -8.63 -2.00
N ARG A 108 5.31 -9.69 -2.60
CA ARG A 108 4.53 -10.65 -3.35
C ARG A 108 4.09 -11.74 -2.39
N VAL A 109 2.79 -11.98 -2.30
CA VAL A 109 2.22 -12.87 -1.28
C VAL A 109 1.24 -13.85 -1.89
N THR A 110 1.23 -15.07 -1.36
CA THR A 110 0.20 -16.06 -1.67
C THR A 110 -1.12 -15.72 -0.98
N LYS A 111 -2.21 -16.40 -1.35
CA LYS A 111 -3.50 -16.32 -0.65
C LYS A 111 -3.37 -16.52 0.87
N GLN A 112 -2.61 -17.53 1.32
CA GLN A 112 -2.45 -17.82 2.75
C GLN A 112 -1.71 -16.70 3.49
N GLN A 113 -0.67 -16.14 2.85
CA GLN A 113 0.09 -15.02 3.40
C GLN A 113 -0.75 -13.74 3.44
N PHE A 114 -1.50 -13.46 2.37
CA PHE A 114 -2.41 -12.32 2.29
C PHE A 114 -3.42 -12.33 3.45
N ALA A 115 -4.11 -13.45 3.66
CA ALA A 115 -5.08 -13.61 4.75
C ALA A 115 -4.47 -13.49 6.16
N THR A 116 -3.17 -13.75 6.29
CA THR A 116 -2.44 -13.57 7.55
C THR A 116 -2.06 -12.10 7.80
N VAL A 117 -1.85 -11.34 6.72
CA VAL A 117 -1.31 -9.98 6.77
C VAL A 117 -2.41 -8.93 6.84
N VAL A 118 -3.46 -9.09 6.04
CA VAL A 118 -4.64 -8.23 6.03
C VAL A 118 -5.65 -8.85 7.00
N GLY A 119 -5.66 -8.35 8.24
CA GLY A 119 -6.56 -8.85 9.29
C GLY A 119 -8.01 -8.43 9.10
N GLU A 120 -8.89 -8.79 10.04
CA GLU A 120 -10.33 -8.49 10.00
C GLU A 120 -10.65 -6.97 9.92
N THR A 121 -9.77 -6.13 10.43
CA THR A 121 -9.89 -4.66 10.38
C THR A 121 -9.57 -4.08 9.00
N GLY A 122 -9.03 -4.90 8.09
CA GLY A 122 -8.52 -4.51 6.78
C GLY A 122 -7.17 -3.80 6.82
N LEU A 123 -6.58 -3.59 8.01
CA LEU A 123 -5.29 -2.93 8.18
C LEU A 123 -4.15 -3.92 8.30
N VAL A 124 -3.03 -3.61 7.67
CA VAL A 124 -1.76 -4.32 7.86
C VAL A 124 -1.06 -3.77 9.09
N THR A 125 -0.79 -4.63 10.07
CA THR A 125 -0.19 -4.25 11.36
C THR A 125 1.29 -4.63 11.42
N PRO A 126 2.13 -3.96 12.24
CA PRO A 126 3.55 -4.31 12.33
C PRO A 126 3.77 -5.75 12.84
N ARG A 127 2.86 -6.26 13.68
CA ARG A 127 2.88 -7.68 14.10
C ARG A 127 2.67 -8.63 12.92
N ALA A 128 1.76 -8.29 12.00
CA ALA A 128 1.50 -9.08 10.81
C ALA A 128 2.68 -9.02 9.82
N VAL A 129 3.28 -7.83 9.65
CA VAL A 129 4.51 -7.64 8.86
C VAL A 129 5.67 -8.47 9.42
N ALA A 130 5.88 -8.46 10.75
CA ALA A 130 6.94 -9.25 11.39
C ALA A 130 6.75 -10.77 11.21
N ARG A 131 5.51 -11.24 11.07
CA ARG A 131 5.22 -12.64 10.74
C ARG A 131 5.53 -12.94 9.27
N LEU A 132 5.08 -12.09 8.36
CA LEU A 132 5.37 -12.21 6.93
C LEU A 132 6.88 -12.20 6.64
N ALA A 133 7.61 -11.31 7.31
CA ALA A 133 9.06 -11.16 7.20
C ALA A 133 9.86 -12.39 7.68
N LYS A 134 9.27 -13.29 8.46
CA LYS A 134 9.90 -14.56 8.83
C LYS A 134 9.73 -15.63 7.77
N GLU A 135 8.65 -15.54 6.98
CA GLU A 135 8.31 -16.49 5.92
C GLU A 135 8.95 -16.09 4.58
N LEU A 136 9.09 -14.79 4.35
CA LEU A 136 9.73 -14.22 3.16
C LEU A 136 11.15 -13.74 3.49
N GLY A 137 12.06 -13.80 2.53
CA GLY A 137 13.28 -12.99 2.61
C GLY A 137 12.93 -11.49 2.68
N THR A 138 13.75 -10.69 3.33
CA THR A 138 13.52 -9.24 3.48
C THR A 138 14.64 -8.41 2.87
N SER A 139 14.29 -7.25 2.34
CA SER A 139 15.21 -6.19 1.96
C SER A 139 14.75 -4.86 2.58
N GLU A 140 15.70 -4.00 2.94
CA GLU A 140 15.37 -2.65 3.42
C GLU A 140 15.02 -1.74 2.22
N GLY A 141 13.97 -0.94 2.38
CA GLY A 141 13.62 0.15 1.49
C GLY A 141 14.60 1.30 1.61
N HIS A 142 14.58 2.19 0.62
CA HIS A 142 15.43 3.37 0.64
C HIS A 142 14.86 4.47 1.56
N GLU A 143 15.62 5.56 1.74
CA GLU A 143 15.10 6.71 2.48
C GLU A 143 13.85 7.29 1.81
N ALA A 144 12.84 7.61 2.62
CA ALA A 144 11.59 8.23 2.17
C ALA A 144 10.74 7.39 1.19
N THR A 145 10.83 6.06 1.23
CA THR A 145 9.96 5.18 0.43
C THR A 145 8.48 5.26 0.83
N LEU A 146 8.18 5.61 2.09
CA LEU A 146 6.82 5.83 2.58
C LEU A 146 6.70 7.27 3.09
N PHE A 147 5.55 7.90 2.82
CA PHE A 147 5.14 9.08 3.57
C PHE A 147 4.81 8.68 5.02
N GLU A 148 5.41 9.34 6.01
CA GLU A 148 5.18 9.06 7.42
C GLU A 148 4.07 9.93 8.04
N ASN A 149 3.79 11.08 7.43
CA ASN A 149 2.77 12.02 7.88
C ASN A 149 2.32 12.96 6.74
N ILE A 150 1.26 13.73 7.01
CA ILE A 150 0.67 14.68 6.06
C ILE A 150 1.64 15.80 5.61
N TRP A 151 2.55 16.24 6.48
CA TRP A 151 3.46 17.35 6.17
C TRP A 151 4.49 16.98 5.10
N GLU A 152 4.90 15.72 5.03
CA GLU A 152 5.80 15.25 3.97
C GLU A 152 5.15 15.31 2.59
N ILE A 153 3.84 15.05 2.50
CA ILE A 153 3.08 15.23 1.26
C ILE A 153 3.03 16.71 0.89
N VAL A 154 2.72 17.58 1.86
CA VAL A 154 2.63 19.03 1.65
C VAL A 154 3.99 19.61 1.23
N GLN A 155 5.07 19.25 1.92
CA GLN A 155 6.44 19.69 1.62
C GLN A 155 6.90 19.20 0.25
N SER A 156 6.50 17.99 -0.16
CA SER A 156 6.83 17.46 -1.49
C SER A 156 6.07 18.16 -2.62
N ASN A 157 5.04 18.97 -2.32
CA ASN A 157 4.25 19.70 -3.31
C ASN A 157 4.68 21.16 -3.49
N GLY A 158 5.46 21.70 -2.55
CA GLY A 158 6.01 23.06 -2.61
C GLY A 158 7.27 23.12 -3.46
#